data_AF-A0A6M0AJY6-F1
#
_entry.id   AF-A0A6M0AJY6-F1
#
_cell.length_a   1.000
_cell.length_b   1.000
_cell.length_c   1.000
_cell.angle_alpha   90.00
_cell.angle_beta   90.00
_cell.angle_gamma   90.00
#
_symmetry.space_group_name_H-M   'P 1'
#
loop_
_entity.id
_entity.type
_entity.pdbx_description
1 polymer ?
#
loop_
_entity_poly.entity_id
_entity_poly.type
_entity_poly.pdbx_seq_one_letter_code
_entity_poly.pdbx_strand_id
1 'polypeptide(L)'
;MTVLEQGTITIHTENIFPIIKKSLYTDHEIFLRELISNSVDAIQKLKMVSYAGEIDGDVGDPEIKITIDKDKKTLSISDNGIGMTADEVKKYINQVAFSSAEEFIQQYQKEADQQIIGHFGLGFYSAFMVAQKVEIDTLSYQSGASAVHWACDGSPAFELSDSERTERGTTVTLTMQEEEQEYLEPSRIRQLVKSYCDFMAVPIKLEDEVINKHEALWKKSSRDLTKEDYLEFYRYLYPFQDEPLLWVHLNTDYPFLLDGILYFPKLKPDVDVTKGQIKLFCNQVFVSDNCEEVIPNFLMPLRGVIDSP
;
A
#
# COMPACT_ATOMS: atom_id res chain seq x y z
N MET A 1 29.72 -3.46 36.70
CA MET A 1 30.03 -4.44 35.64
C MET A 1 31.07 -3.80 34.73
N THR A 2 32.10 -4.55 34.33
CA THR A 2 33.10 -4.07 33.38
C THR A 2 32.56 -4.30 31.98
N VAL A 3 32.37 -3.23 31.21
CA VAL A 3 31.99 -3.31 29.81
C VAL A 3 33.24 -3.75 29.04
N LEU A 4 33.15 -4.91 28.37
CA LEU A 4 34.28 -5.51 27.65
C LEU A 4 34.53 -4.85 26.30
N GLU A 5 33.49 -4.37 25.64
CA GLU A 5 33.57 -3.73 24.33
C GLU A 5 32.36 -2.83 24.10
N GLN A 6 32.60 -1.70 23.46
CA GLN A 6 31.58 -0.82 22.89
C GLN A 6 31.96 -0.55 21.44
N GLY A 7 31.02 -0.82 20.53
CA GLY A 7 31.19 -0.62 19.10
C GLY A 7 29.83 -0.55 18.42
N THR A 8 29.83 -0.24 17.12
CA THR A 8 28.64 -0.27 16.28
C THR A 8 28.57 -1.59 15.52
N ILE A 9 27.36 -2.11 15.30
CA ILE A 9 27.14 -3.29 14.46
C ILE A 9 27.24 -2.87 13.01
N THR A 10 28.07 -3.54 12.22
CA THR A 10 28.20 -3.30 10.77
C THR A 10 27.35 -4.30 10.00
N ILE A 11 26.59 -3.81 9.01
CA ILE A 11 25.78 -4.63 8.11
C ILE A 11 26.39 -4.56 6.71
N HIS A 12 26.61 -5.73 6.10
CA HIS A 12 27.06 -5.84 4.71
C HIS A 12 25.86 -5.88 3.77
N THR A 13 25.71 -4.85 2.92
CA THR A 13 24.55 -4.66 2.02
C THR A 13 24.38 -5.78 0.99
N GLU A 14 25.48 -6.42 0.57
CA GLU A 14 25.48 -7.58 -0.33
C GLU A 14 24.64 -8.76 0.17
N ASN A 15 24.43 -8.87 1.50
CA ASN A 15 23.63 -9.93 2.10
C ASN A 15 22.15 -9.56 2.26
N ILE A 16 21.76 -8.30 2.01
CA ILE A 16 20.39 -7.84 2.26
C ILE A 16 19.43 -8.34 1.18
N PHE A 17 19.76 -8.20 -0.11
CA PHE A 17 18.89 -8.65 -1.21
C PHE A 17 18.50 -10.14 -1.12
N PRO A 18 19.42 -11.07 -0.85
CA PRO A 18 19.06 -12.47 -0.64
C PRO A 18 18.11 -12.71 0.54
N ILE A 19 18.21 -11.90 1.61
CA ILE A 19 17.33 -11.99 2.79
C ILE A 19 15.94 -11.43 2.45
N ILE A 20 15.86 -10.27 1.79
CA ILE A 20 14.58 -9.71 1.34
C ILE A 20 13.84 -10.72 0.45
N LYS A 21 14.55 -11.31 -0.54
CA LYS A 21 13.99 -12.31 -1.46
C LYS A 21 13.54 -13.61 -0.78
N LYS A 22 14.14 -14.01 0.35
CA LYS A 22 13.88 -15.32 0.99
C LYS A 22 13.11 -15.29 2.29
N SER A 23 13.11 -14.17 3.01
CA SER A 23 12.79 -14.16 4.45
C SER A 23 11.80 -13.08 4.88
N LEU A 24 11.59 -12.02 4.11
CA LEU A 24 10.64 -10.96 4.51
C LEU A 24 9.21 -11.24 4.06
N TYR A 25 9.02 -11.97 2.97
CA TYR A 25 7.71 -12.23 2.41
C TYR A 25 7.60 -13.68 1.96
N THR A 26 6.64 -14.41 2.52
CA THR A 26 6.31 -15.79 2.12
C THR A 26 5.57 -15.84 0.79
N ASP A 27 4.78 -14.81 0.49
CA ASP A 27 3.96 -14.73 -0.71
C ASP A 27 4.51 -13.65 -1.64
N HIS A 28 4.84 -14.05 -2.87
CA HIS A 28 5.38 -13.15 -3.88
C HIS A 28 4.41 -12.02 -4.21
N GLU A 29 3.10 -12.26 -4.09
CA GLU A 29 1.99 -11.33 -4.35
C GLU A 29 2.08 -9.98 -3.62
N ILE A 30 2.81 -9.93 -2.49
CA ILE A 30 2.89 -8.75 -1.63
C ILE A 30 3.56 -7.55 -2.34
N PHE A 31 4.37 -7.79 -3.37
CA PHE A 31 5.03 -6.69 -4.11
C PHE A 31 4.04 -5.63 -4.60
N LEU A 32 2.87 -6.06 -5.08
CA LEU A 32 1.88 -5.15 -5.63
C LEU A 32 1.27 -4.28 -4.54
N ARG A 33 1.00 -4.87 -3.37
CA ARG A 33 0.53 -4.13 -2.19
C ARG A 33 1.53 -3.06 -1.79
N GLU A 34 2.81 -3.40 -1.69
CA GLU A 34 3.87 -2.46 -1.27
C GLU A 34 4.01 -1.30 -2.27
N LEU A 35 4.05 -1.59 -3.58
CA LEU A 35 4.19 -0.55 -4.61
C LEU A 35 2.98 0.37 -4.66
N ILE A 36 1.76 -0.16 -4.55
CA ILE A 36 0.54 0.66 -4.51
C ILE A 36 0.50 1.50 -3.22
N SER A 37 0.87 0.94 -2.06
CA SER A 37 0.97 1.71 -0.80
C SER A 37 1.94 2.89 -0.93
N ASN A 38 3.12 2.68 -1.54
CA ASN A 38 4.08 3.75 -1.78
C ASN A 38 3.50 4.85 -2.69
N SER A 39 2.73 4.47 -3.71
CA SER A 39 2.04 5.43 -4.58
C SER A 39 0.96 6.22 -3.85
N VAL A 40 0.18 5.58 -2.96
CA VAL A 40 -0.79 6.26 -2.10
C VAL A 40 -0.09 7.27 -1.19
N ASP A 41 1.01 6.87 -0.55
CA ASP A 41 1.83 7.74 0.30
C ASP A 41 2.39 8.92 -0.50
N ALA A 42 2.88 8.70 -1.72
CA ALA A 42 3.39 9.77 -2.58
C ALA A 42 2.30 10.81 -2.91
N ILE A 43 1.07 10.37 -3.14
CA ILE A 43 -0.09 11.24 -3.40
C ILE A 43 -0.53 11.98 -2.13
N GLN A 44 -0.51 11.32 -0.97
CA GLN A 44 -0.83 11.97 0.31
C GLN A 44 0.22 13.04 0.65
N LYS A 45 1.51 12.74 0.51
CA LYS A 45 2.60 13.72 0.69
C LYS A 45 2.40 14.93 -0.19
N LEU A 46 2.05 14.72 -1.47
CA LEU A 46 1.74 15.82 -2.38
C LEU A 46 0.59 16.70 -1.89
N LYS A 47 -0.49 16.10 -1.37
CA LYS A 47 -1.62 16.86 -0.78
C LYS A 47 -1.15 17.69 0.43
N MET A 48 -0.30 17.12 1.29
CA MET A 48 0.27 17.84 2.43
C MET A 48 1.12 19.04 1.99
N VAL A 49 2.01 18.86 1.01
CA VAL A 49 2.82 19.95 0.42
C VAL A 49 1.92 21.04 -0.19
N SER A 50 0.84 20.64 -0.87
CA SER A 50 -0.13 21.59 -1.44
C SER A 50 -0.84 22.39 -0.34
N TYR A 51 -1.27 21.75 0.76
CA TYR A 51 -1.89 22.44 1.90
C TYR A 51 -0.92 23.37 2.63
N ALA A 52 0.37 23.03 2.67
CA ALA A 52 1.43 23.90 3.19
C ALA A 52 1.71 25.12 2.27
N GLY A 53 1.12 25.17 1.07
CA GLY A 53 1.30 26.27 0.11
C GLY A 53 2.64 26.22 -0.64
N GLU A 54 3.28 25.06 -0.69
CA GLU A 54 4.58 24.86 -1.37
C GLU A 54 4.42 24.52 -2.86
N ILE A 55 3.19 24.27 -3.31
CA ILE A 55 2.83 24.09 -4.73
C ILE A 55 1.81 25.13 -5.14
N ASP A 56 2.09 25.81 -6.24
CA ASP A 56 1.14 26.71 -6.89
C ASP A 56 0.17 25.92 -7.78
N GLY A 57 -1.13 26.18 -7.62
CA GLY A 57 -2.17 25.66 -8.50
C GLY A 57 -2.76 24.31 -8.09
N ASP A 58 -3.57 23.75 -8.99
CA ASP A 58 -4.23 22.47 -8.78
C ASP A 58 -3.23 21.31 -8.95
N VAL A 59 -3.21 20.39 -7.99
CA VAL A 59 -2.38 19.18 -8.03
C VAL A 59 -3.00 18.08 -8.89
N GLY A 60 -4.25 18.25 -9.35
CA GLY A 60 -5.00 17.31 -10.15
C GLY A 60 -5.65 16.20 -9.32
N ASP A 61 -6.53 15.43 -9.96
CA ASP A 61 -7.18 14.30 -9.30
C ASP A 61 -6.15 13.19 -9.01
N PRO A 62 -6.14 12.63 -7.79
CA PRO A 62 -5.20 11.57 -7.43
C PRO A 62 -5.49 10.31 -8.24
N GLU A 63 -4.46 9.69 -8.81
CA GLU A 63 -4.62 8.43 -9.52
C GLU A 63 -3.37 7.54 -9.48
N ILE A 64 -3.62 6.23 -9.48
CA ILE A 64 -2.59 5.21 -9.68
C ILE A 64 -2.97 4.43 -10.94
N LYS A 65 -2.06 4.31 -11.90
CA LYS A 65 -2.24 3.55 -13.14
C LYS A 65 -1.33 2.34 -13.17
N ILE A 66 -1.93 1.17 -13.36
CA ILE A 66 -1.24 -0.09 -13.62
C ILE A 66 -1.29 -0.36 -15.13
N THR A 67 -0.13 -0.60 -15.73
CA THR A 67 -0.02 -0.93 -17.16
C THR A 67 0.74 -2.23 -17.34
N ILE A 68 0.19 -3.12 -18.16
CA ILE A 68 0.78 -4.42 -18.53
C ILE A 68 1.21 -4.35 -19.99
N ASP A 69 2.44 -4.71 -20.28
CA ASP A 69 2.96 -4.90 -21.64
C ASP A 69 3.45 -6.35 -21.77
N LYS A 70 2.63 -7.21 -22.39
CA LYS A 70 2.95 -8.64 -22.56
C LYS A 70 4.10 -8.86 -23.54
N ASP A 71 4.30 -7.97 -24.49
CA ASP A 71 5.36 -8.10 -25.50
C ASP A 71 6.73 -7.80 -24.88
N LYS A 72 6.80 -6.78 -24.03
CA LYS A 72 8.01 -6.43 -23.27
C LYS A 72 8.15 -7.22 -21.96
N LYS A 73 7.12 -7.99 -21.59
CA LYS A 73 7.01 -8.71 -20.31
C LYS A 73 7.14 -7.76 -19.11
N THR A 74 6.52 -6.60 -19.18
CA THR A 74 6.59 -5.60 -18.12
C THR A 74 5.25 -5.34 -17.46
N LEU A 75 5.31 -5.08 -16.15
CA LEU A 75 4.24 -4.54 -15.34
C LEU A 75 4.71 -3.21 -14.76
N SER A 76 3.92 -2.15 -14.91
CA SER A 76 4.27 -0.84 -14.37
C SER A 76 3.17 -0.28 -13.49
N ILE A 77 3.58 0.39 -12.41
CA ILE A 77 2.71 1.11 -11.47
C ILE A 77 3.15 2.56 -11.52
N SER A 78 2.24 3.45 -11.92
CA SER A 78 2.49 4.88 -12.03
C SER A 78 1.55 5.67 -11.13
N ASP A 79 2.09 6.62 -10.38
CA ASP A 79 1.32 7.61 -9.63
C ASP A 79 1.62 9.02 -10.12
N ASN A 80 0.69 9.93 -9.83
CA ASN A 80 0.86 11.36 -10.02
C ASN A 80 1.20 12.09 -8.70
N GLY A 81 1.86 11.39 -7.77
CA GLY A 81 2.21 11.90 -6.45
C GLY A 81 3.36 12.90 -6.45
N ILE A 82 4.06 12.99 -5.32
CA ILE A 82 5.11 14.00 -5.07
C ILE A 82 6.35 13.84 -5.97
N GLY A 83 6.61 12.64 -6.49
CA GLY A 83 7.83 12.32 -7.25
C GLY A 83 9.11 12.42 -6.42
N MET A 84 10.26 12.25 -7.06
CA MET A 84 11.57 12.31 -6.41
C MET A 84 12.59 13.05 -7.28
N THR A 85 13.52 13.72 -6.62
CA THR A 85 14.76 14.26 -7.21
C THR A 85 15.85 13.18 -7.25
N ALA A 86 16.94 13.44 -7.98
CA ALA A 86 18.08 12.51 -8.04
C ALA A 86 18.68 12.22 -6.65
N ASP A 87 18.70 13.20 -5.75
CA ASP A 87 19.25 13.02 -4.41
C ASP A 87 18.29 12.25 -3.49
N GLU A 88 16.98 12.42 -3.65
CA GLU A 88 15.98 11.61 -2.97
C GLU A 88 16.00 10.16 -3.46
N VAL A 89 16.20 9.90 -4.75
CA VAL A 89 16.43 8.54 -5.27
C VAL A 89 17.67 7.93 -4.62
N LYS A 90 18.80 8.66 -4.58
CA LYS A 90 20.02 8.16 -3.90
C LYS A 90 19.79 7.89 -2.42
N LYS A 91 18.95 8.67 -1.74
CA LYS A 91 18.71 8.54 -0.32
C LYS A 91 17.72 7.42 0.01
N TYR A 92 16.59 7.36 -0.69
CA TYR A 92 15.47 6.48 -0.33
C TYR A 92 15.42 5.17 -1.13
N ILE A 93 16.05 5.13 -2.31
CA ILE A 93 16.09 3.93 -3.17
C ILE A 93 17.45 3.22 -3.12
N ASN A 94 18.57 3.96 -2.99
CA ASN A 94 19.89 3.31 -2.94
C ASN A 94 20.36 2.97 -1.52
N GLN A 95 19.83 3.66 -0.48
CA GLN A 95 20.14 3.34 0.92
C GLN A 95 19.00 2.53 1.51
N VAL A 96 19.22 1.22 1.62
CA VAL A 96 18.23 0.29 2.17
C VAL A 96 17.87 0.67 3.61
N ALA A 97 16.59 0.52 3.97
CA ALA A 97 16.04 0.75 5.30
C ALA A 97 15.96 2.24 5.73
N PHE A 98 16.01 3.18 4.78
CA PHE A 98 15.64 4.57 5.01
C PHE A 98 14.28 4.88 4.39
N SER A 99 13.29 5.24 5.22
CA SER A 99 11.96 5.62 4.75
C SER A 99 11.81 7.13 4.61
N SER A 100 11.40 7.58 3.43
CA SER A 100 11.05 9.00 3.21
C SER A 100 9.81 9.43 3.98
N ALA A 101 8.94 8.49 4.34
CA ALA A 101 7.70 8.80 5.06
C ALA A 101 7.94 9.31 6.47
N GLU A 102 8.88 8.72 7.21
CA GLU A 102 9.16 9.15 8.59
C GLU A 102 9.75 10.56 8.63
N GLU A 103 10.72 10.84 7.75
CA GLU A 103 11.31 12.18 7.63
C GLU A 103 10.26 13.21 7.21
N PHE A 104 9.38 12.84 6.27
CA PHE A 104 8.30 13.70 5.83
C PHE A 104 7.31 13.99 6.97
N ILE A 105 6.86 12.98 7.71
CA ILE A 105 5.95 13.18 8.87
C ILE A 105 6.59 14.13 9.89
N GLN A 106 7.88 13.97 10.19
CA GLN A 106 8.57 14.86 11.14
C GLN A 106 8.60 16.32 10.65
N GLN A 107 8.72 16.54 9.34
CA GLN A 107 8.70 17.89 8.76
C GLN A 107 7.30 18.53 8.79
N TYR A 108 6.25 17.75 8.53
CA TYR A 108 4.87 18.26 8.39
C TYR A 108 3.96 17.95 9.61
N GLN A 109 4.57 17.56 10.73
CA GLN A 109 3.94 17.04 11.96
C GLN A 109 2.89 17.95 12.61
N LYS A 110 2.79 19.22 12.20
CA LYS A 110 1.88 20.21 12.79
C LYS A 110 0.53 20.34 12.09
N GLU A 111 0.33 19.72 10.91
CA GLU A 111 -0.77 20.14 10.03
C GLU A 111 -1.66 19.01 9.47
N ALA A 112 -1.49 17.74 9.84
CA ALA A 112 -2.30 16.68 9.23
C ALA A 112 -2.72 15.53 10.17
N ASP A 113 -4.02 15.23 10.17
CA ASP A 113 -4.62 13.94 10.59
C ASP A 113 -4.37 12.82 9.56
N GLN A 114 -3.56 13.06 8.52
CA GLN A 114 -3.31 12.10 7.45
C GLN A 114 -2.14 11.18 7.80
N GLN A 115 -2.44 9.87 7.83
CA GLN A 115 -1.51 8.81 8.16
C GLN A 115 -0.84 8.28 6.89
N ILE A 116 0.50 8.19 6.93
CA ILE A 116 1.32 7.57 5.88
C ILE A 116 1.46 6.08 6.20
N ILE A 117 1.40 5.23 5.17
CA ILE A 117 1.40 3.77 5.31
C ILE A 117 2.81 3.21 5.56
N GLY A 118 3.81 3.66 4.78
CA GLY A 118 5.16 3.09 4.81
C GLY A 118 6.05 3.64 5.93
N HIS A 119 6.66 2.77 6.74
CA HIS A 119 7.60 3.17 7.81
C HIS A 119 9.01 2.61 7.66
N PHE A 120 9.18 1.38 7.14
CA PHE A 120 10.44 0.64 7.24
C PHE A 120 11.43 0.83 6.09
N GLY A 121 11.01 1.45 4.97
CA GLY A 121 11.91 1.70 3.82
C GLY A 121 12.40 0.43 3.10
N LEU A 122 11.66 -0.68 3.22
CA LEU A 122 12.00 -1.97 2.59
C LEU A 122 10.97 -2.41 1.53
N GLY A 123 9.75 -1.86 1.56
CA GLY A 123 8.64 -2.30 0.73
C GLY A 123 8.93 -2.25 -0.77
N PHE A 124 9.68 -1.24 -1.24
CA PHE A 124 10.09 -1.14 -2.64
C PHE A 124 10.86 -2.39 -3.14
N TYR A 125 11.75 -2.96 -2.31
CA TYR A 125 12.59 -4.08 -2.73
C TYR A 125 11.84 -5.41 -2.86
N SER A 126 10.59 -5.48 -2.39
CA SER A 126 9.70 -6.62 -2.70
C SER A 126 9.50 -6.81 -4.20
N ALA A 127 9.66 -5.74 -5.01
CA ALA A 127 9.65 -5.80 -6.47
C ALA A 127 10.64 -6.83 -7.04
N PHE A 128 11.82 -6.99 -6.42
CA PHE A 128 12.84 -7.94 -6.86
C PHE A 128 12.53 -9.40 -6.54
N MET A 129 11.43 -9.68 -5.83
CA MET A 129 10.90 -11.04 -5.70
C MET A 129 10.33 -11.54 -7.03
N VAL A 130 9.71 -10.64 -7.81
CA VAL A 130 8.99 -10.99 -9.04
C VAL A 130 9.65 -10.47 -10.32
N ALA A 131 10.53 -9.47 -10.19
CA ALA A 131 11.18 -8.81 -11.31
C ALA A 131 12.65 -9.23 -11.43
N GLN A 132 13.13 -9.36 -12.67
CA GLN A 132 14.56 -9.50 -13.00
C GLN A 132 15.23 -8.13 -13.15
N LYS A 133 14.47 -7.09 -13.47
CA LYS A 133 14.93 -5.71 -13.59
C LYS A 133 13.82 -4.79 -13.11
N VAL A 134 14.17 -3.80 -12.31
CA VAL A 134 13.28 -2.75 -11.82
C VAL A 134 13.82 -1.42 -12.31
N GLU A 135 12.93 -0.62 -12.86
CA GLU A 135 13.21 0.72 -13.37
C GLU A 135 12.28 1.73 -12.68
N ILE A 136 12.78 2.93 -12.43
CA ILE A 136 12.00 4.04 -11.88
C ILE A 136 12.20 5.24 -12.79
N ASP A 137 11.11 5.79 -13.30
CA ASP A 137 11.08 7.10 -13.95
C ASP A 137 10.29 8.07 -13.06
N THR A 138 10.93 9.13 -12.59
CA THR A 138 10.33 10.02 -11.60
C THR A 138 10.64 11.49 -11.86
N LEU A 139 9.67 12.36 -11.59
CA LEU A 139 9.82 13.80 -11.66
C LEU A 139 9.19 14.43 -10.41
N SER A 140 10.03 15.09 -9.61
CA SER A 140 9.62 15.78 -8.38
C SER A 140 8.69 16.96 -8.66
N TYR A 141 7.82 17.26 -7.70
CA TYR A 141 7.01 18.48 -7.68
C TYR A 141 7.84 19.77 -7.58
N GLN A 142 9.09 19.68 -7.09
CA GLN A 142 9.92 20.84 -6.83
C GLN A 142 10.19 21.62 -8.12
N SER A 143 10.01 22.95 -8.06
CA SER A 143 10.22 23.82 -9.22
C SER A 143 11.65 23.70 -9.77
N GLY A 144 11.76 23.38 -11.07
CA GLY A 144 13.05 23.23 -11.75
C GLY A 144 13.72 21.86 -11.53
N ALA A 145 13.04 20.89 -10.92
CA ALA A 145 13.53 19.53 -10.85
C ALA A 145 13.65 18.90 -12.24
N SER A 146 14.72 18.13 -12.46
CA SER A 146 14.90 17.29 -13.65
C SER A 146 14.26 15.93 -13.43
N ALA A 147 13.74 15.33 -14.49
CA ALA A 147 13.26 13.96 -14.47
C ALA A 147 14.44 12.97 -14.42
N VAL A 148 14.29 11.93 -13.63
CA VAL A 148 15.38 10.98 -13.31
C VAL A 148 14.92 9.57 -13.62
N HIS A 149 15.82 8.81 -14.25
CA HIS A 149 15.70 7.39 -14.52
C HIS A 149 16.66 6.62 -13.60
N TRP A 150 16.16 5.59 -12.94
CA TRP A 150 16.94 4.66 -12.14
C TRP A 150 16.68 3.24 -12.60
N ALA A 151 17.73 2.41 -12.67
CA ALA A 151 17.60 1.01 -13.08
C ALA A 151 18.48 0.09 -12.22
N CYS A 152 17.95 -1.09 -11.89
CA CYS A 152 18.67 -2.13 -11.15
C CYS A 152 18.16 -3.52 -11.54
N ASP A 153 19.06 -4.48 -11.64
CA ASP A 153 18.78 -5.90 -11.97
C ASP A 153 18.64 -6.78 -10.73
N GLY A 154 18.53 -6.18 -9.54
CA GLY A 154 18.48 -6.88 -8.26
C GLY A 154 19.85 -7.31 -7.73
N SER A 155 20.93 -6.91 -8.40
CA SER A 155 22.26 -6.86 -7.81
C SER A 155 22.47 -5.56 -7.02
N PRO A 156 23.56 -5.43 -6.25
CA PRO A 156 23.92 -4.16 -5.60
C PRO A 156 24.27 -3.02 -6.58
N ALA A 157 24.36 -3.30 -7.88
CA ALA A 157 24.63 -2.28 -8.90
C ALA A 157 23.32 -1.61 -9.36
N PHE A 158 23.40 -0.31 -9.58
CA PHE A 158 22.32 0.49 -10.13
C PHE A 158 22.89 1.54 -11.10
N GLU A 159 22.04 2.01 -12.00
CA GLU A 159 22.31 3.14 -12.89
C GLU A 159 21.34 4.28 -12.57
N LEU A 160 21.83 5.52 -12.68
CA LEU A 160 21.04 6.74 -12.51
C LEU A 160 21.35 7.69 -13.68
N SER A 161 20.34 8.04 -14.46
CA SER A 161 20.45 8.90 -15.64
C SER A 161 19.27 9.86 -15.74
N ASP A 162 19.29 10.74 -16.75
CA ASP A 162 18.15 11.60 -17.07
C ASP A 162 16.99 10.75 -17.63
N SER A 163 15.75 11.13 -17.30
CA SER A 163 14.52 10.52 -17.83
C SER A 163 13.82 11.44 -18.84
N GLU A 164 13.06 10.86 -19.76
CA GLU A 164 12.19 11.59 -20.70
C GLU A 164 10.84 11.98 -20.10
N ARG A 165 10.55 11.60 -18.84
CA ARG A 165 9.29 11.92 -18.16
C ARG A 165 9.06 13.43 -18.07
N THR A 166 7.87 13.88 -18.49
CA THR A 166 7.50 15.32 -18.49
C THR A 166 6.48 15.71 -17.42
N GLU A 167 5.87 14.73 -16.75
CA GLU A 167 4.81 14.94 -15.78
C GLU A 167 5.25 14.52 -14.38
N ARG A 168 4.77 15.21 -13.34
CA ARG A 168 5.08 14.91 -11.94
C ARG A 168 4.71 13.46 -11.57
N GLY A 169 5.41 12.90 -10.60
CA GLY A 169 5.10 11.60 -10.00
C GLY A 169 6.14 10.56 -10.35
N THR A 170 5.78 9.30 -10.18
CA THR A 170 6.72 8.18 -10.32
C THR A 170 6.08 7.04 -11.09
N THR A 171 6.84 6.41 -11.99
CA THR A 171 6.51 5.13 -12.61
C THR A 171 7.57 4.11 -12.21
N VAL A 172 7.14 3.03 -11.57
CA VAL A 172 7.98 1.86 -11.30
C VAL A 172 7.65 0.80 -12.35
N THR A 173 8.63 0.40 -13.15
CA THR A 173 8.49 -0.63 -14.19
C THR A 173 9.24 -1.89 -13.78
N LEU A 174 8.52 -3.00 -13.77
CA LEU A 174 9.01 -4.33 -13.43
C LEU A 174 9.13 -5.15 -14.70
N THR A 175 10.36 -5.54 -15.06
CA THR A 175 10.56 -6.61 -16.05
C THR A 175 10.43 -7.94 -15.34
N MET A 176 9.39 -8.70 -15.67
CA MET A 176 9.00 -9.90 -14.93
C MET A 176 9.99 -11.06 -15.13
N GLN A 177 10.22 -11.87 -14.09
CA GLN A 177 10.93 -13.14 -14.18
C GLN A 177 10.12 -14.17 -14.99
N GLU A 178 10.78 -15.24 -15.46
CA GLU A 178 10.12 -16.25 -16.31
C GLU A 178 9.02 -17.02 -15.56
N GLU A 179 9.19 -17.23 -14.26
CA GLU A 179 8.24 -17.96 -13.41
C GLU A 179 7.05 -17.07 -12.97
N GLU A 180 7.19 -15.76 -13.07
CA GLU A 180 6.29 -14.76 -12.48
C GLU A 180 5.39 -14.06 -13.53
N GLN A 181 5.26 -14.70 -14.71
CA GLN A 181 4.47 -14.18 -15.82
C GLN A 181 2.97 -14.12 -15.53
N GLU A 182 2.48 -14.79 -14.46
CA GLU A 182 1.07 -14.72 -14.05
C GLU A 182 0.61 -13.30 -13.71
N TYR A 183 1.52 -12.42 -13.27
CA TYR A 183 1.19 -11.02 -12.98
C TYR A 183 1.03 -10.16 -14.23
N LEU A 184 1.31 -10.70 -15.42
CA LEU A 184 0.97 -10.08 -16.69
C LEU A 184 -0.47 -10.42 -17.13
N GLU A 185 -1.23 -11.17 -16.33
CA GLU A 185 -2.65 -11.40 -16.58
C GLU A 185 -3.52 -10.34 -15.87
N PRO A 186 -4.33 -9.55 -16.62
CA PRO A 186 -5.17 -8.51 -16.02
C PRO A 186 -6.10 -9.01 -14.91
N SER A 187 -6.63 -10.23 -15.04
CA SER A 187 -7.49 -10.86 -14.03
C SER A 187 -6.74 -11.09 -12.71
N ARG A 188 -5.45 -11.42 -12.78
CA ARG A 188 -4.61 -11.63 -11.60
C ARG A 188 -4.36 -10.32 -10.87
N ILE A 189 -4.01 -9.26 -11.60
CA ILE A 189 -3.86 -7.92 -11.02
C ILE A 189 -5.17 -7.44 -10.37
N ARG A 190 -6.31 -7.60 -11.04
CA ARG A 190 -7.63 -7.25 -10.46
C ARG A 190 -7.91 -8.01 -9.16
N GLN A 191 -7.59 -9.30 -9.12
CA GLN A 191 -7.73 -10.10 -7.89
C GLN A 191 -6.83 -9.57 -6.77
N LEU A 192 -5.56 -9.29 -7.06
CA LEU A 192 -4.61 -8.78 -6.06
C LEU A 192 -5.03 -7.42 -5.52
N VAL A 193 -5.41 -6.49 -6.39
CA VAL A 193 -5.90 -5.17 -5.97
C VAL A 193 -7.15 -5.31 -5.10
N LYS A 194 -8.09 -6.18 -5.48
CA LYS A 194 -9.28 -6.47 -4.65
C LYS A 194 -8.95 -7.12 -3.31
N SER A 195 -7.90 -7.94 -3.23
CA SER A 195 -7.49 -8.59 -1.99
C SER A 195 -6.79 -7.61 -1.04
N TYR A 196 -5.89 -6.79 -1.57
CA TYR A 196 -4.92 -6.04 -0.75
C TYR A 196 -5.18 -4.53 -0.67
N CYS A 197 -5.78 -3.96 -1.71
CA CYS A 197 -5.79 -2.51 -1.96
C CYS A 197 -7.19 -1.96 -2.27
N ASP A 198 -8.25 -2.75 -2.04
CA ASP A 198 -9.61 -2.45 -2.52
C ASP A 198 -10.15 -1.13 -1.96
N PHE A 199 -9.79 -0.80 -0.72
CA PHE A 199 -10.31 0.36 0.01
C PHE A 199 -9.29 1.48 0.20
N MET A 200 -8.15 1.44 -0.49
CA MET A 200 -7.17 2.53 -0.46
C MET A 200 -7.77 3.82 -1.03
N ALA A 201 -7.55 4.96 -0.36
CA ALA A 201 -8.16 6.26 -0.66
C ALA A 201 -7.78 6.93 -2.00
N VAL A 202 -7.26 6.16 -2.97
CA VAL A 202 -6.88 6.62 -4.30
C VAL A 202 -7.42 5.63 -5.34
N PRO A 203 -8.01 6.11 -6.46
CA PRO A 203 -8.44 5.22 -7.54
C PRO A 203 -7.22 4.54 -8.20
N ILE A 204 -7.31 3.22 -8.29
CA ILE A 204 -6.33 2.36 -8.95
C ILE A 204 -6.93 1.93 -10.29
N LYS A 205 -6.29 2.33 -11.39
CA LYS A 205 -6.73 2.08 -12.76
C LYS A 205 -5.92 0.97 -13.40
N LEU A 206 -6.57 0.05 -14.08
CA LEU A 206 -5.96 -0.92 -14.99
C LEU A 206 -6.69 -0.82 -16.33
N GLU A 207 -5.96 -0.59 -17.43
CA GLU A 207 -6.57 -0.38 -18.76
C GLU A 207 -7.63 0.74 -18.75
N ASP A 208 -7.35 1.82 -18.01
CA ASP A 208 -8.21 2.99 -17.80
C ASP A 208 -9.53 2.73 -17.04
N GLU A 209 -9.74 1.52 -16.52
CA GLU A 209 -10.84 1.18 -15.62
C GLU A 209 -10.41 1.23 -14.16
N VAL A 210 -11.21 1.85 -13.30
CA VAL A 210 -10.98 1.81 -11.84
C VAL A 210 -11.32 0.41 -11.31
N ILE A 211 -10.35 -0.24 -10.69
CA ILE A 211 -10.45 -1.64 -10.25
C ILE A 211 -10.56 -1.82 -8.72
N ASN A 212 -10.47 -0.74 -7.95
CA ASN A 212 -10.69 -0.72 -6.51
C ASN A 212 -11.93 0.09 -6.12
N LYS A 213 -12.51 -0.21 -4.96
CA LYS A 213 -13.64 0.54 -4.40
C LYS A 213 -13.28 1.95 -3.93
N HIS A 214 -12.01 2.19 -3.54
CA HIS A 214 -11.39 3.42 -3.04
C HIS A 214 -12.06 4.16 -1.87
N GLU A 215 -13.33 3.89 -1.57
CA GLU A 215 -14.06 4.42 -0.44
C GLU A 215 -14.29 3.34 0.61
N ALA A 216 -13.56 3.44 1.71
CA ALA A 216 -13.81 2.62 2.90
C ALA A 216 -15.09 3.07 3.60
N LEU A 217 -16.14 2.22 3.61
CA LEU A 217 -17.42 2.56 4.26
C LEU A 217 -17.24 2.90 5.76
N TRP A 218 -16.32 2.21 6.44
CA TRP A 218 -16.02 2.40 7.86
C TRP A 218 -15.28 3.71 8.18
N LYS A 219 -14.79 4.44 7.17
CA LYS A 219 -14.22 5.78 7.34
C LYS A 219 -15.27 6.89 7.16
N LYS A 220 -16.48 6.57 6.73
CA LYS A 220 -17.58 7.54 6.57
C LYS A 220 -18.31 7.73 7.90
N SER A 221 -18.87 8.92 8.13
CA SER A 221 -19.71 9.16 9.30
C SER A 221 -20.93 8.26 9.27
N SER A 222 -21.22 7.58 10.37
CA SER A 222 -22.40 6.71 10.49
C SER A 222 -23.74 7.44 10.27
N ARG A 223 -23.74 8.78 10.38
CA ARG A 223 -24.90 9.64 10.11
C ARG A 223 -25.19 9.83 8.62
N ASP A 224 -24.18 9.69 7.78
CA ASP A 224 -24.27 9.85 6.34
C ASP A 224 -24.59 8.53 5.63
N LEU A 225 -24.71 7.44 6.39
CA LEU A 225 -24.94 6.10 5.89
C LEU A 225 -26.36 5.62 6.16
N THR A 226 -26.98 5.07 5.14
CA THR A 226 -28.29 4.41 5.21
C THR A 226 -28.12 2.94 5.57
N LYS A 227 -29.23 2.30 5.96
CA LYS A 227 -29.28 0.84 6.15
C LYS A 227 -28.82 0.06 4.90
N GLU A 228 -29.17 0.52 3.71
CA GLU A 228 -28.83 -0.20 2.48
C GLU A 228 -27.31 -0.17 2.23
N ASP A 229 -26.64 0.94 2.55
CA ASP A 229 -25.17 1.03 2.41
C ASP A 229 -24.44 -0.07 3.21
N TYR A 230 -24.90 -0.34 4.45
CA TYR A 230 -24.35 -1.42 5.27
C TYR A 230 -24.67 -2.81 4.68
N LEU A 231 -25.89 -3.01 4.17
CA LEU A 231 -26.27 -4.30 3.59
C LEU A 231 -25.51 -4.58 2.28
N GLU A 232 -25.36 -3.58 1.42
CA GLU A 232 -24.56 -3.69 0.20
C GLU A 232 -23.09 -3.98 0.51
N PHE A 233 -22.52 -3.28 1.48
CA PHE A 233 -21.15 -3.54 1.92
C PHE A 233 -20.98 -4.95 2.52
N TYR A 234 -21.95 -5.43 3.31
CA TYR A 234 -21.94 -6.80 3.80
C TYR A 234 -21.99 -7.83 2.66
N ARG A 235 -22.91 -7.67 1.70
CA ARG A 235 -23.03 -8.55 0.52
C ARG A 235 -21.77 -8.52 -0.34
N TYR A 236 -21.09 -7.38 -0.40
CA TYR A 236 -19.83 -7.22 -1.12
C TYR A 236 -18.69 -8.01 -0.46
N LEU A 237 -18.53 -7.88 0.86
CA LEU A 237 -17.49 -8.60 1.61
C LEU A 237 -17.76 -10.11 1.69
N TYR A 238 -19.03 -10.49 1.81
CA TYR A 238 -19.47 -11.86 2.03
C TYR A 238 -20.56 -12.25 1.02
N PRO A 239 -20.20 -12.47 -0.25
CA PRO A 239 -21.17 -12.80 -1.29
C PRO A 239 -21.91 -14.11 -0.96
N PHE A 240 -23.16 -14.18 -1.39
CA PHE A 240 -24.06 -15.34 -1.20
C PHE A 240 -24.40 -15.70 0.25
N GLN A 241 -24.09 -14.82 1.21
CA GLN A 241 -24.50 -14.98 2.60
C GLN A 241 -25.86 -14.34 2.87
N ASP A 242 -26.59 -14.88 3.85
CA ASP A 242 -27.82 -14.26 4.33
C ASP A 242 -27.53 -12.91 4.98
N GLU A 243 -28.49 -11.99 4.89
CA GLU A 243 -28.36 -10.68 5.54
C GLU A 243 -28.07 -10.79 7.05
N PRO A 244 -27.23 -9.89 7.58
CA PRO A 244 -26.89 -9.87 9.00
C PRO A 244 -28.12 -9.49 9.83
N LEU A 245 -28.14 -9.97 11.08
CA LEU A 245 -29.18 -9.64 12.05
C LEU A 245 -29.11 -8.17 12.46
N LEU A 246 -27.89 -7.67 12.67
CA LEU A 246 -27.57 -6.28 12.96
C LEU A 246 -26.09 -6.00 12.65
N TRP A 247 -25.70 -4.74 12.72
CA TRP A 247 -24.31 -4.29 12.62
C TRP A 247 -24.02 -3.22 13.67
N VAL A 248 -22.73 -3.04 13.95
CA VAL A 248 -22.18 -2.01 14.82
C VAL A 248 -21.09 -1.29 14.04
N HIS A 249 -21.26 0.02 13.85
CA HIS A 249 -20.23 0.89 13.29
C HIS A 249 -19.36 1.40 14.44
N LEU A 250 -18.09 1.04 14.40
CA LEU A 250 -17.06 1.43 15.37
C LEU A 250 -16.34 2.67 14.85
N ASN A 251 -16.26 3.69 15.70
CA ASN A 251 -15.39 4.84 15.53
C ASN A 251 -14.93 5.21 16.94
N THR A 252 -13.71 4.80 17.27
CA THR A 252 -13.13 4.93 18.62
C THR A 252 -11.81 5.67 18.51
N ASP A 253 -11.64 6.71 19.33
CA ASP A 253 -10.43 7.54 19.41
C ASP A 253 -9.63 7.32 20.71
N TYR A 254 -10.17 6.55 21.66
CA TYR A 254 -9.50 6.21 22.93
C TYR A 254 -10.02 4.88 23.51
N PRO A 255 -9.15 4.00 24.08
CA PRO A 255 -7.69 4.12 24.21
C PRO A 255 -6.91 3.75 22.94
N PHE A 256 -7.60 3.28 21.89
CA PHE A 256 -7.02 2.95 20.60
C PHE A 256 -7.81 3.65 19.49
N LEU A 257 -7.11 4.08 18.44
CA LEU A 257 -7.71 4.57 17.20
C LEU A 257 -8.21 3.36 16.42
N LEU A 258 -9.52 3.22 16.31
CA LEU A 258 -10.14 2.07 15.64
C LEU A 258 -11.42 2.49 14.93
N ASP A 259 -11.44 2.25 13.62
CA ASP A 259 -12.63 2.31 12.80
C ASP A 259 -13.02 0.90 12.38
N GLY A 260 -14.30 0.67 12.13
CA GLY A 260 -14.73 -0.62 11.64
C GLY A 260 -16.23 -0.78 11.56
N ILE A 261 -16.66 -1.88 10.95
CA ILE A 261 -18.05 -2.28 10.95
C ILE A 261 -18.09 -3.77 11.26
N LEU A 262 -18.74 -4.12 12.36
CA LEU A 262 -18.96 -5.50 12.77
C LEU A 262 -20.40 -5.91 12.49
N TYR A 263 -20.57 -7.04 11.83
CA TYR A 263 -21.83 -7.65 11.44
C TYR A 263 -22.10 -8.90 12.26
N PHE A 264 -23.36 -9.08 12.63
CA PHE A 264 -23.85 -10.25 13.35
C PHE A 264 -24.54 -11.18 12.35
N PRO A 265 -23.84 -12.18 11.78
CA PRO A 265 -24.43 -13.07 10.79
C PRO A 265 -25.49 -13.97 11.42
N LYS A 266 -26.41 -14.47 10.59
CA LYS A 266 -27.26 -15.61 10.96
C LYS A 266 -26.39 -16.87 11.02
N LEU A 267 -26.15 -17.39 12.21
CA LEU A 267 -25.36 -18.61 12.38
C LEU A 267 -26.15 -19.82 11.88
N LYS A 268 -25.53 -20.60 11.01
CA LYS A 268 -26.04 -21.90 10.57
C LYS A 268 -25.25 -23.01 11.27
N PRO A 269 -25.84 -24.19 11.54
CA PRO A 269 -25.20 -25.26 12.31
C PRO A 269 -23.89 -25.79 11.72
N ASP A 270 -23.66 -25.57 10.43
CA ASP A 270 -22.52 -25.97 9.63
C ASP A 270 -21.39 -24.93 9.57
N VAL A 271 -21.56 -23.75 10.17
CA VAL A 271 -20.53 -22.70 10.23
C VAL A 271 -19.57 -22.98 11.39
N ASP A 272 -18.28 -23.07 11.07
CA ASP A 272 -17.23 -23.12 12.07
C ASP A 272 -17.07 -21.76 12.76
N VAL A 273 -17.62 -21.66 13.97
CA VAL A 273 -17.60 -20.45 14.80
C VAL A 273 -16.24 -20.19 15.47
N THR A 274 -15.27 -21.10 15.29
CA THR A 274 -13.92 -20.93 15.83
C THR A 274 -13.00 -20.15 14.91
N LYS A 275 -13.36 -20.00 13.63
CA LYS A 275 -12.60 -19.23 12.66
C LYS A 275 -13.16 -17.83 12.49
N GLY A 276 -12.31 -16.84 12.74
CA GLY A 276 -12.64 -15.43 12.58
C GLY A 276 -12.86 -15.12 11.11
N GLN A 277 -13.86 -14.30 10.81
CA GLN A 277 -14.12 -13.82 9.45
C GLN A 277 -14.00 -12.30 9.35
N ILE A 278 -13.48 -11.66 10.40
CA ILE A 278 -13.24 -10.22 10.44
C ILE A 278 -11.94 -9.96 9.67
N LYS A 279 -12.00 -9.01 8.74
CA LYS A 279 -10.83 -8.57 7.97
C LYS A 279 -10.14 -7.43 8.70
N LEU A 280 -8.85 -7.57 8.96
CA LEU A 280 -8.00 -6.53 9.55
C LEU A 280 -7.35 -5.70 8.46
N PHE A 281 -7.44 -4.40 8.65
CA PHE A 281 -6.79 -3.38 7.84
C PHE A 281 -5.88 -2.55 8.73
N CYS A 282 -4.80 -2.07 8.12
CA CYS A 282 -3.96 -1.02 8.68
C CYS A 282 -3.88 0.09 7.66
N ASN A 283 -4.40 1.28 8.01
CA ASN A 283 -4.51 2.42 7.08
C ASN A 283 -5.17 2.01 5.75
N GLN A 284 -6.28 1.27 5.82
CA GLN A 284 -7.03 0.73 4.68
C GLN A 284 -6.28 -0.31 3.82
N VAL A 285 -5.07 -0.71 4.21
CA VAL A 285 -4.32 -1.82 3.59
C VAL A 285 -4.70 -3.13 4.26
N PHE A 286 -5.10 -4.14 3.49
CA PHE A 286 -5.45 -5.43 4.06
C PHE A 286 -4.22 -6.14 4.66
N VAL A 287 -4.36 -6.60 5.90
CA VAL A 287 -3.30 -7.29 6.65
C VAL A 287 -3.59 -8.78 6.74
N SER A 288 -4.75 -9.15 7.28
CA SER A 288 -5.12 -10.54 7.55
C SER A 288 -6.61 -10.66 7.82
N ASP A 289 -7.20 -11.81 7.53
CA ASP A 289 -8.52 -12.22 8.03
C ASP A 289 -8.46 -13.35 9.07
N ASN A 290 -7.24 -13.79 9.42
CA ASN A 290 -6.98 -14.68 10.54
C ASN A 290 -6.56 -13.87 11.77
N CYS A 291 -7.49 -13.68 12.70
CA CYS A 291 -7.35 -12.73 13.81
C CYS A 291 -7.49 -13.39 15.18
N GLU A 292 -7.30 -14.71 15.27
CA GLU A 292 -7.49 -15.49 16.51
C GLU A 292 -6.71 -14.92 17.71
N GLU A 293 -5.54 -14.33 17.47
CA GLU A 293 -4.70 -13.75 18.52
C GLU A 293 -5.06 -12.30 18.90
N VAL A 294 -5.78 -11.60 18.02
CA VAL A 294 -6.10 -10.16 18.18
C VAL A 294 -7.55 -9.96 18.64
N ILE A 295 -8.45 -10.82 18.17
CA ILE A 295 -9.89 -10.71 18.41
C ILE A 295 -10.29 -11.69 19.51
N PRO A 296 -10.94 -11.23 20.59
CA PRO A 296 -11.45 -12.11 21.63
C PRO A 296 -12.35 -13.24 21.07
N ASN A 297 -12.18 -14.46 21.57
CA ASN A 297 -12.89 -15.67 21.10
C ASN A 297 -14.42 -15.51 20.99
N PHE A 298 -15.04 -14.70 21.86
CA PHE A 298 -16.49 -14.48 21.84
C PHE A 298 -16.97 -13.60 20.66
N LEU A 299 -16.07 -12.89 20.00
CA LEU A 299 -16.34 -12.09 18.79
C LEU A 299 -16.04 -12.86 17.50
N MET A 300 -15.44 -14.05 17.57
CA MET A 300 -15.10 -14.88 16.41
C MET A 300 -16.28 -15.21 15.48
N PRO A 301 -17.52 -15.40 15.98
CA PRO A 301 -18.67 -15.61 15.10
C PRO A 301 -19.07 -14.37 14.27
N LEU A 302 -18.52 -13.20 14.58
CA LEU A 302 -18.83 -11.97 13.86
C LEU A 302 -18.09 -11.90 12.52
N ARG A 303 -18.62 -11.04 11.65
CA ARG A 303 -18.05 -10.69 10.35
C ARG A 303 -17.78 -9.20 10.31
N GLY A 304 -16.97 -8.75 9.38
CA GLY A 304 -16.81 -7.34 9.07
C GLY A 304 -15.36 -6.94 8.92
N VAL A 305 -15.09 -5.69 9.26
CA VAL A 305 -13.79 -5.05 9.07
C VAL A 305 -13.40 -4.29 10.33
N ILE A 306 -12.11 -4.33 10.66
CA ILE A 306 -11.48 -3.48 11.66
C ILE A 306 -10.27 -2.84 11.00
N ASP A 307 -10.14 -1.54 11.13
CA ASP A 307 -9.05 -0.74 10.59
C ASP A 307 -8.41 0.06 11.71
N SER A 308 -7.12 -0.17 11.93
CA SER A 308 -6.31 0.50 12.95
C SER A 308 -5.00 0.99 12.32
N PRO A 309 -4.61 2.25 12.56
CA PRO A 309 -3.31 2.77 12.17
C PRO A 309 -2.15 2.03 12.85
#